data_AF-A0A7V9P2X5-F1
#
_entry.id   AF-A0A7V9P2X5-F1
#
_cell.length_a   1.000
_cell.length_b   1.000
_cell.length_c   1.000
_cell.angle_alpha   90.00
_cell.angle_beta   90.00
_cell.angle_gamma   90.00
#
_symmetry.space_group_name_H-M   'P 1'
#
loop_
_entity.id
_entity.type
_entity.pdbx_description
1 polymer ?
#
loop_
_entity_poly.entity_id
_entity_poly.type
_entity_poly.pdbx_seq_one_letter_code
_entity_poly.pdbx_strand_id
1 'polypeptide(L)'
;MKNYIYIFAILLLASCSNNNKEQKGQTTTTDTLAVNNTGNAFAFNEVEFKKQSLPFTIDTLFIQKVDTNNRITYQQVRALGINFLNGELGDGLSYDLNTFCLIDSLKQRNKYVDYINHLDIGMTKTCIAYKVCLINLPENNKLFIWGITNASYEACPFFSGTLLIGTFVNSNKEATHFNIAELSGGGDPPSMMNTQTTANIGADGKIEIISIVNSDDMDVPGEGIERTTYKLEIKGNVISLVDTKKEVLSKEDEAKQDQ
;
A
#
# COMPACT_ATOMS: atom_id res chain seq x y z
N MET A 1 -45.45 -26.33 9.30
CA MET A 1 -44.34 -26.17 8.34
C MET A 1 -44.83 -25.23 7.25
N LYS A 2 -44.40 -23.96 7.29
CA LYS A 2 -44.78 -22.93 6.29
C LYS A 2 -43.56 -22.63 5.45
N ASN A 3 -43.61 -22.98 4.17
CA ASN A 3 -42.59 -22.65 3.18
C ASN A 3 -42.83 -21.23 2.68
N TYR A 4 -41.86 -20.34 2.90
CA TYR A 4 -41.82 -19.04 2.24
C TYR A 4 -40.85 -19.14 1.06
N ILE A 5 -41.40 -19.05 -0.14
CA ILE A 5 -40.66 -18.87 -1.39
C ILE A 5 -40.44 -17.36 -1.54
N TYR A 6 -39.21 -16.89 -1.36
CA TYR A 6 -38.83 -15.53 -1.68
C TYR A 6 -38.45 -15.45 -3.16
N ILE A 7 -39.31 -14.81 -3.95
CA ILE A 7 -39.00 -14.37 -5.32
C ILE A 7 -38.37 -12.98 -5.21
N PHE A 8 -37.06 -12.90 -5.43
CA PHE A 8 -36.38 -11.62 -5.60
C PHE A 8 -36.57 -11.15 -7.05
N ALA A 9 -37.37 -10.10 -7.23
CA ALA A 9 -37.52 -9.41 -8.49
C ALA A 9 -36.32 -8.46 -8.68
N ILE A 10 -35.50 -8.73 -9.69
CA ILE A 10 -34.47 -7.80 -10.17
C ILE A 10 -35.18 -6.71 -10.98
N LEU A 11 -35.33 -5.52 -10.41
CA LEU A 11 -35.74 -4.31 -11.12
C LEU A 11 -34.51 -3.65 -11.71
N LEU A 12 -34.22 -4.00 -12.98
CA LEU A 12 -33.45 -3.17 -13.89
C LEU A 12 -34.31 -1.98 -14.30
N LEU A 13 -33.96 -0.77 -13.87
CA LEU A 13 -34.43 0.47 -14.47
C LEU A 13 -33.23 1.24 -15.00
N ALA A 14 -32.97 1.04 -16.30
CA ALA A 14 -32.29 2.00 -17.12
C ALA A 14 -33.33 3.02 -17.61
N SER A 15 -33.04 4.32 -17.42
CA SER A 15 -33.63 5.38 -18.23
C SER A 15 -32.70 6.58 -18.28
N CYS A 16 -32.17 6.82 -19.47
CA CYS A 16 -31.30 7.93 -19.84
C CYS A 16 -31.99 9.29 -19.68
N SER A 17 -31.22 10.31 -19.29
CA SER A 17 -31.48 11.68 -19.72
C SER A 17 -30.26 12.18 -20.48
N ASN A 18 -30.44 12.28 -21.80
CA ASN A 18 -29.50 12.86 -22.75
C ASN A 18 -29.44 14.37 -22.51
N ASN A 19 -28.26 14.89 -22.17
CA ASN A 19 -27.88 16.25 -22.51
C ASN A 19 -26.42 16.26 -22.95
N ASN A 20 -26.25 16.49 -24.25
CA ASN A 20 -24.96 16.74 -24.89
C ASN A 20 -24.15 17.76 -24.09
N LYS A 21 -23.04 17.32 -23.50
CA LYS A 21 -21.89 18.18 -23.22
C LYS A 21 -20.68 17.56 -23.90
N GLU A 22 -20.06 18.40 -24.72
CA GLU A 22 -18.89 18.15 -25.53
C GLU A 22 -17.85 17.34 -24.76
N GLN A 23 -17.52 16.15 -25.29
CA GLN A 23 -16.28 15.47 -24.95
C GLN A 23 -15.12 16.37 -25.40
N LYS A 24 -14.61 17.21 -24.49
CA LYS A 24 -13.23 17.66 -24.59
C LYS A 24 -12.38 16.41 -24.52
N GLY A 25 -11.83 16.03 -25.67
CA GLY A 25 -10.86 14.95 -25.78
C GLY A 25 -9.81 15.13 -24.69
N GLN A 26 -9.87 14.26 -23.70
CA GLN A 26 -8.82 14.11 -22.73
C GLN A 26 -7.67 13.47 -23.51
N THR A 27 -6.81 14.31 -24.08
CA THR A 27 -5.51 13.87 -24.55
C THR A 27 -4.81 13.27 -23.34
N THR A 28 -4.87 11.96 -23.21
CA THR A 28 -3.87 11.18 -22.52
C THR A 28 -2.56 11.41 -23.28
N THR A 29 -1.88 12.52 -22.98
CA THR A 29 -0.44 12.58 -23.18
C THR A 29 0.13 11.49 -22.31
N THR A 30 0.25 10.29 -22.87
CA THR A 30 1.12 9.24 -22.38
C THR A 30 2.47 9.90 -22.17
N ASP A 31 2.82 10.07 -20.90
CA ASP A 31 4.05 10.72 -20.48
C ASP A 31 5.21 9.96 -21.15
N THR A 32 5.81 10.58 -22.17
CA THR A 32 6.78 9.96 -23.08
C THR A 32 8.15 9.80 -22.41
N LEU A 33 8.23 10.07 -21.10
CA LEU A 33 9.32 9.70 -20.22
C LEU A 33 9.08 8.34 -19.55
N ALA A 34 8.36 7.43 -20.23
CA ALA A 34 8.51 6.00 -19.99
C ALA A 34 9.97 5.63 -20.25
N VAL A 35 10.78 5.66 -19.19
CA VAL A 35 12.13 5.13 -19.18
C VAL A 35 12.02 3.68 -19.64
N ASN A 36 12.47 3.41 -20.87
CA ASN A 36 12.77 2.08 -21.35
C ASN A 36 13.94 1.53 -20.51
N ASN A 37 13.66 1.14 -19.27
CA ASN A 37 14.62 0.42 -18.43
C ASN A 37 14.51 -1.06 -18.77
N THR A 38 15.10 -1.44 -19.89
CA THR A 38 15.30 -2.85 -20.32
C THR A 38 16.43 -3.53 -19.55
N GLY A 39 16.67 -3.13 -18.29
CA GLY A 39 17.67 -3.73 -17.42
C GLY A 39 17.11 -4.03 -16.04
N ASN A 40 16.98 -5.31 -15.70
CA ASN A 40 16.56 -5.82 -14.38
C ASN A 40 17.55 -5.50 -13.22
N ALA A 41 18.55 -4.64 -13.43
CA ALA A 41 19.56 -4.34 -12.44
C ALA A 41 19.09 -3.20 -11.52
N PHE A 42 18.68 -3.56 -10.30
CA PHE A 42 18.24 -2.63 -9.27
C PHE A 42 19.45 -1.86 -8.72
N ALA A 43 19.61 -0.59 -9.09
CA ALA A 43 20.75 0.24 -8.70
C ALA A 43 20.36 1.27 -7.63
N PHE A 44 20.14 0.81 -6.40
CA PHE A 44 19.93 1.71 -5.26
C PHE A 44 21.17 1.82 -4.39
N ASN A 45 21.51 3.06 -4.05
CA ASN A 45 22.65 3.37 -3.19
C ASN A 45 22.32 3.06 -1.72
N GLU A 46 23.11 2.20 -1.10
CA GLU A 46 23.00 1.83 0.32
C GLU A 46 23.38 2.96 1.28
N VAL A 47 24.21 3.91 0.85
CA VAL A 47 24.83 4.94 1.73
C VAL A 47 23.79 5.78 2.46
N GLU A 48 22.62 5.98 1.85
CA GLU A 48 21.57 6.84 2.37
C GLU A 48 20.54 6.09 3.23
N PHE A 49 20.76 4.79 3.49
CA PHE A 49 19.90 3.98 4.32
C PHE A 49 20.46 3.79 5.73
N LYS A 50 19.60 3.99 6.74
CA LYS A 50 19.88 3.56 8.09
C LYS A 50 19.90 2.03 8.14
N LYS A 51 21.05 1.44 8.52
CA LYS A 51 21.18 -0.01 8.65
C LYS A 51 20.50 -0.51 9.92
N GLN A 52 19.82 -1.64 9.83
CA GLN A 52 19.17 -2.33 10.94
C GLN A 52 19.71 -3.76 11.04
N SER A 53 19.87 -4.25 12.27
CA SER A 53 20.31 -5.62 12.56
C SER A 53 19.12 -6.57 12.69
N LEU A 54 19.34 -7.84 12.39
CA LEU A 54 18.38 -8.91 12.66
C LEU A 54 18.53 -9.45 14.10
N PRO A 55 17.45 -10.02 14.70
CA PRO A 55 16.08 -9.97 14.21
C PRO A 55 15.51 -8.54 14.26
N PHE A 56 14.53 -8.25 13.42
CA PHE A 56 13.95 -6.91 13.30
C PHE A 56 12.44 -6.96 13.20
N THR A 57 11.76 -6.07 13.93
CA THR A 57 10.30 -5.96 13.93
C THR A 57 9.88 -4.59 13.40
N ILE A 58 8.92 -4.60 12.48
CA ILE A 58 8.23 -3.43 11.94
C ILE A 58 6.81 -3.44 12.50
N ASP A 59 6.63 -2.76 13.64
CA ASP A 59 5.34 -2.57 14.29
C ASP A 59 4.77 -1.17 14.02
N THR A 60 3.58 -0.87 14.57
CA THR A 60 2.93 0.43 14.39
C THR A 60 3.74 1.58 14.98
N LEU A 61 4.42 1.36 16.12
CA LEU A 61 5.27 2.37 16.75
C LEU A 61 6.48 2.71 15.88
N PHE A 62 7.04 1.72 15.18
CA PHE A 62 8.08 1.94 14.19
C PHE A 62 7.56 2.80 13.04
N ILE A 63 6.42 2.45 12.44
CA ILE A 63 5.80 3.18 11.32
C ILE A 63 5.57 4.66 11.70
N GLN A 64 5.01 4.91 12.88
CA GLN A 64 4.74 6.27 13.38
C GLN A 64 6.00 7.12 13.60
N LYS A 65 7.16 6.49 13.78
CA LYS A 65 8.45 7.15 14.04
C LYS A 65 9.34 7.26 12.80
N VAL A 66 8.87 6.81 11.62
CA VAL A 66 9.68 6.87 10.41
C VAL A 66 9.94 8.33 10.01
N ASP A 67 11.20 8.64 9.71
CA ASP A 67 11.60 9.94 9.18
C ASP A 67 11.20 10.08 7.70
N THR A 68 10.30 11.01 7.43
CA THR A 68 9.77 11.26 6.08
C THR A 68 10.58 12.28 5.28
N ASN A 69 11.69 12.79 5.84
CA ASN A 69 12.53 13.81 5.19
C ASN A 69 13.49 13.22 4.15
N ASN A 70 13.82 11.93 4.24
CA ASN A 70 14.73 11.27 3.29
C ASN A 70 13.99 10.88 2.00
N ARG A 71 13.53 11.89 1.26
CA ARG A 71 12.64 11.72 0.10
C ARG A 71 13.32 11.06 -1.09
N ILE A 72 12.55 10.27 -1.84
CA ILE A 72 13.02 9.59 -3.05
C ILE A 72 12.44 10.24 -4.31
N THR A 73 13.13 10.06 -5.43
CA THR A 73 12.77 10.68 -6.70
C THR A 73 11.66 9.93 -7.43
N TYR A 74 11.06 10.58 -8.43
CA TYR A 74 10.14 9.97 -9.39
C TYR A 74 10.66 8.65 -9.98
N GLN A 75 11.92 8.62 -10.44
CA GLN A 75 12.49 7.42 -11.07
C GLN A 75 12.63 6.27 -10.07
N GLN A 76 12.95 6.59 -8.81
CA GLN A 76 13.04 5.61 -7.74
C GLN A 76 11.68 5.00 -7.43
N VAL A 77 10.63 5.83 -7.31
CA VAL A 77 9.25 5.36 -7.09
C VAL A 77 8.76 4.50 -8.26
N ARG A 78 9.03 4.89 -9.50
CA ARG A 78 8.68 4.07 -10.68
C ARG A 78 9.36 2.70 -10.66
N ALA A 79 10.59 2.61 -10.15
CA ALA A 79 11.30 1.35 -9.99
C ALA A 79 10.74 0.47 -8.85
N LEU A 80 9.94 1.02 -7.93
CA LEU A 80 9.20 0.21 -6.94
C LEU A 80 7.94 -0.42 -7.54
N GLY A 81 7.48 0.07 -8.71
CA GLY A 81 6.25 -0.37 -9.37
C GLY A 81 6.42 -1.56 -10.33
N ILE A 82 7.57 -2.22 -10.33
CA ILE A 82 7.88 -3.37 -11.19
C ILE A 82 8.14 -4.60 -10.31
N ASN A 83 8.04 -5.81 -10.86
CA ASN A 83 8.45 -7.07 -10.20
C ASN A 83 7.92 -7.27 -8.76
N PHE A 84 6.62 -7.08 -8.56
CA PHE A 84 5.98 -7.41 -7.29
C PHE A 84 5.93 -8.92 -7.05
N LEU A 85 6.01 -9.29 -5.77
CA LEU A 85 5.67 -10.62 -5.33
C LEU A 85 4.19 -10.87 -5.66
N ASN A 86 3.91 -11.96 -6.37
CA ASN A 86 2.54 -12.32 -6.73
C ASN A 86 1.67 -12.53 -5.48
N GLY A 87 0.43 -12.06 -5.51
CA GLY A 87 -0.55 -12.22 -4.43
C GLY A 87 -0.95 -10.89 -3.77
N GLU A 88 -1.70 -10.98 -2.68
CA GLU A 88 -2.32 -9.84 -1.98
C GLU A 88 -1.31 -8.84 -1.39
N LEU A 89 -0.04 -9.25 -1.19
CA LEU A 89 1.04 -8.35 -0.75
C LEU A 89 1.45 -7.31 -1.80
N GLY A 90 0.96 -7.41 -3.03
CA GLY A 90 1.15 -6.41 -4.09
C GLY A 90 -0.06 -5.49 -4.31
N ASP A 91 -1.21 -5.80 -3.72
CA ASP A 91 -2.47 -5.09 -3.99
C ASP A 91 -2.45 -3.69 -3.35
N GLY A 92 -3.10 -2.72 -3.99
CA GLY A 92 -3.14 -1.33 -3.53
C GLY A 92 -1.89 -0.49 -3.84
N LEU A 93 -0.69 -1.08 -3.89
CA LEU A 93 0.57 -0.37 -4.15
C LEU A 93 0.57 0.45 -5.45
N SER A 94 -0.08 -0.07 -6.49
CA SER A 94 -0.19 0.62 -7.77
C SER A 94 -0.89 1.98 -7.66
N TYR A 95 -1.91 2.09 -6.79
CA TYR A 95 -2.61 3.36 -6.57
C TYR A 95 -1.66 4.40 -5.98
N ASP A 96 -0.93 4.04 -4.92
CA ASP A 96 -0.03 4.95 -4.20
C ASP A 96 1.15 5.40 -5.04
N LEU A 97 1.77 4.47 -5.77
CA LEU A 97 2.88 4.76 -6.66
C LEU A 97 2.47 5.69 -7.80
N ASN A 98 1.31 5.44 -8.42
CA ASN A 98 0.78 6.29 -9.48
C ASN A 98 0.40 7.68 -8.95
N THR A 99 -0.20 7.73 -7.76
CA THR A 99 -0.58 8.98 -7.12
C THR A 99 0.63 9.83 -6.75
N PHE A 100 1.69 9.21 -6.21
CA PHE A 100 2.97 9.89 -6.01
C PHE A 100 3.49 10.46 -7.33
N CYS A 101 3.56 9.63 -8.37
CA CYS A 101 4.08 10.02 -9.68
C CYS A 101 3.31 11.19 -10.29
N LEU A 102 1.98 11.20 -10.16
CA LEU A 102 1.13 12.31 -10.59
C LEU A 102 1.45 13.59 -9.82
N ILE A 103 1.44 13.54 -8.48
CA ILE A 103 1.67 14.72 -7.63
C ILE A 103 3.07 15.29 -7.84
N ASP A 104 4.10 14.44 -7.95
CA ASP A 104 5.47 14.87 -8.21
C ASP A 104 5.58 15.55 -9.58
N SER A 105 5.00 14.96 -10.62
CA SER A 105 4.95 15.53 -11.98
C SER A 105 4.20 16.87 -12.04
N LEU A 106 3.16 17.06 -11.23
CA LEU A 106 2.44 18.33 -11.10
C LEU A 106 3.30 19.40 -10.41
N LYS A 107 4.03 19.03 -9.35
CA LYS A 107 4.95 19.93 -8.63
C LYS A 107 6.10 20.39 -9.52
N GLN A 108 6.74 19.47 -10.24
CA GLN A 108 7.83 19.79 -11.18
C GLN A 108 7.40 20.77 -12.29
N ARG A 109 6.11 20.75 -12.67
CA ARG A 109 5.56 21.63 -13.71
C ARG A 109 4.85 22.88 -13.18
N ASN A 110 5.00 23.18 -11.87
CA ASN A 110 4.31 24.29 -11.19
C ASN A 110 2.77 24.25 -11.33
N LYS A 111 2.17 23.08 -11.57
CA LYS A 111 0.71 22.88 -11.71
C LYS A 111 0.04 22.36 -10.44
N TYR A 112 0.81 22.16 -9.37
CA TYR A 112 0.27 21.61 -8.13
C TYR A 112 -0.74 22.54 -7.45
N VAL A 113 -0.54 23.86 -7.51
CA VAL A 113 -1.52 24.82 -6.97
C VAL A 113 -2.86 24.70 -7.71
N ASP A 114 -2.83 24.63 -9.04
CA ASP A 114 -4.04 24.42 -9.84
C ASP A 114 -4.72 23.09 -9.49
N TYR A 115 -3.94 22.02 -9.31
CA TYR A 115 -4.46 20.73 -8.87
C TYR A 115 -5.18 20.84 -7.52
N ILE A 116 -4.57 21.48 -6.52
CA ILE A 116 -5.19 21.66 -5.20
C ILE A 116 -6.52 22.43 -5.30
N ASN A 117 -6.58 23.46 -6.16
CA ASN A 117 -7.80 24.26 -6.36
C ASN A 117 -8.92 23.52 -7.10
N HIS A 118 -8.63 22.35 -7.68
CA HIS A 118 -9.59 21.50 -8.40
C HIS A 118 -9.68 20.09 -7.80
N LEU A 119 -9.21 19.89 -6.56
CA LEU A 119 -9.41 18.63 -5.86
C LEU A 119 -10.90 18.45 -5.59
N ASP A 120 -11.41 17.27 -5.94
CA ASP A 120 -12.71 16.79 -5.50
C ASP A 120 -12.56 16.02 -4.18
N ILE A 121 -13.68 15.77 -3.54
CA ILE A 121 -13.77 15.03 -2.29
C ILE A 121 -13.18 13.62 -2.48
N GLY A 122 -12.35 13.18 -1.53
CA GLY A 122 -11.71 11.86 -1.59
C GLY A 122 -10.54 11.77 -2.56
N MET A 123 -10.14 12.85 -3.25
CA MET A 123 -8.92 12.84 -4.04
C MET A 123 -7.67 12.98 -3.15
N THR A 124 -6.56 12.31 -3.49
CA THR A 124 -5.31 12.41 -2.72
C THR A 124 -4.74 13.84 -2.78
N LYS A 125 -4.72 14.55 -1.66
CA LYS A 125 -4.11 15.88 -1.58
C LYS A 125 -2.59 15.79 -1.55
N THR A 126 -2.07 14.88 -0.74
CA THR A 126 -0.63 14.74 -0.50
C THR A 126 -0.21 13.30 -0.64
N CYS A 127 0.88 13.07 -1.37
CA CYS A 127 1.57 11.79 -1.40
C CYS A 127 3.08 12.07 -1.42
N ILE A 128 3.83 11.41 -0.53
CA ILE A 128 5.28 11.55 -0.41
C ILE A 128 5.89 10.17 -0.27
N ALA A 129 7.09 9.99 -0.82
CA ALA A 129 7.83 8.74 -0.75
C ALA A 129 9.24 9.00 -0.21
N TYR A 130 9.77 8.07 0.58
CA TYR A 130 11.03 8.23 1.30
C TYR A 130 11.71 6.90 1.61
N LYS A 131 12.99 6.97 1.98
CA LYS A 131 13.82 5.84 2.44
C LYS A 131 13.61 5.61 3.93
N VAL A 132 13.52 4.36 4.35
CA VAL A 132 13.32 4.00 5.76
C VAL A 132 14.56 3.35 6.34
N CYS A 133 14.90 2.14 5.90
CA CYS A 133 16.06 1.41 6.39
C CYS A 133 16.54 0.33 5.42
N LEU A 134 17.74 -0.18 5.68
CA LEU A 134 18.33 -1.32 4.98
C LEU A 134 18.60 -2.42 6.02
N ILE A 135 18.18 -3.64 5.69
CA ILE A 135 18.44 -4.84 6.47
C ILE A 135 19.30 -5.77 5.63
N ASN A 136 20.44 -6.17 6.17
CA ASN A 136 21.26 -7.22 5.56
C ASN A 136 20.67 -8.58 5.95
N LEU A 137 20.32 -9.37 4.94
CA LEU A 137 19.78 -10.71 5.10
C LEU A 137 20.91 -11.75 4.94
N PRO A 138 20.69 -13.01 5.34
CA PRO A 138 21.63 -14.10 5.08
C PRO A 138 21.97 -14.25 3.58
N GLU A 139 23.08 -14.93 3.31
CA GLU A 139 23.56 -15.23 1.94
C GLU A 139 23.82 -13.99 1.08
N ASN A 140 24.20 -12.87 1.71
CA ASN A 140 24.48 -11.59 1.04
C ASN A 140 23.26 -10.99 0.31
N ASN A 141 22.06 -11.39 0.73
CA ASN A 141 20.82 -10.76 0.29
C ASN A 141 20.57 -9.46 1.07
N LYS A 142 19.73 -8.58 0.52
CA LYS A 142 19.40 -7.28 1.13
C LYS A 142 17.90 -7.05 1.10
N LEU A 143 17.41 -6.33 2.10
CA LEU A 143 16.03 -5.86 2.15
C LEU A 143 16.04 -4.35 2.39
N PHE A 144 15.67 -3.60 1.36
CA PHE A 144 15.47 -2.16 1.44
C PHE A 144 14.03 -1.88 1.82
N ILE A 145 13.81 -0.99 2.80
CA ILE A 145 12.48 -0.57 3.22
C ILE A 145 12.26 0.87 2.76
N TRP A 146 11.21 1.08 1.98
CA TRP A 146 10.72 2.37 1.51
C TRP A 146 9.41 2.70 2.18
N GLY A 147 9.07 3.98 2.28
CA GLY A 147 7.78 4.42 2.80
C GLY A 147 7.08 5.32 1.82
N ILE A 148 5.76 5.21 1.76
CA ILE A 148 4.86 6.13 1.07
C ILE A 148 3.81 6.57 2.07
N THR A 149 3.64 7.88 2.24
CA THR A 149 2.58 8.45 3.06
C THR A 149 1.64 9.26 2.19
N ASN A 150 0.35 8.97 2.29
CA ASN A 150 -0.71 9.65 1.54
C ASN A 150 -1.78 10.23 2.48
N ALA A 151 -2.54 11.21 1.98
CA ALA A 151 -3.75 11.69 2.63
C ALA A 151 -4.68 12.35 1.61
N SER A 152 -5.99 12.13 1.79
CA SER A 152 -7.04 12.73 0.97
C SER A 152 -7.22 14.23 1.23
N TYR A 153 -7.95 14.86 0.32
CA TYR A 153 -8.53 16.18 0.47
C TYR A 153 -9.88 16.07 1.17
N GLU A 154 -10.09 16.91 2.19
CA GLU A 154 -11.31 16.97 3.01
C GLU A 154 -11.63 15.68 3.79
N ALA A 155 -12.63 15.76 4.67
CA ALA A 155 -12.84 14.82 5.77
C ALA A 155 -13.86 13.70 5.48
N CYS A 156 -14.65 13.77 4.40
CA CYS A 156 -15.67 12.76 4.08
C CYS A 156 -15.93 12.65 2.56
N PRO A 157 -15.43 11.59 1.87
CA PRO A 157 -14.52 10.57 2.38
C PRO A 157 -13.14 11.09 2.77
N PHE A 158 -12.67 10.64 3.93
CA PHE A 158 -11.27 10.81 4.36
C PHE A 158 -10.52 9.50 4.21
N PHE A 159 -9.26 9.58 3.79
CA PHE A 159 -8.30 8.52 4.05
C PHE A 159 -6.92 9.10 4.29
N SER A 160 -6.12 8.35 5.04
CA SER A 160 -4.69 8.60 5.17
C SER A 160 -3.98 7.30 5.51
N GLY A 161 -2.74 7.18 5.07
CA GLY A 161 -1.97 5.99 5.39
C GLY A 161 -0.49 6.17 5.19
N THR A 162 0.25 5.30 5.86
CA THR A 162 1.66 5.05 5.59
C THR A 162 1.83 3.59 5.22
N LEU A 163 2.37 3.37 4.03
CA LEU A 163 2.66 2.08 3.44
C LEU A 163 4.16 1.90 3.37
N LEU A 164 4.67 0.78 3.87
CA LEU A 164 6.08 0.41 3.78
C LEU A 164 6.25 -0.71 2.75
N ILE A 165 7.21 -0.51 1.85
CA ILE A 165 7.52 -1.43 0.76
C ILE A 165 8.85 -2.10 1.05
N GLY A 166 8.84 -3.42 1.19
CA GLY A 166 10.04 -4.24 1.20
C GLY A 166 10.53 -4.47 -0.22
N THR A 167 11.80 -4.17 -0.49
CA THR A 167 12.49 -4.60 -1.71
C THR A 167 13.59 -5.58 -1.37
N PHE A 168 13.33 -6.85 -1.62
CA PHE A 168 14.34 -7.90 -1.54
C PHE A 168 15.25 -7.80 -2.76
N VAL A 169 16.55 -7.72 -2.53
CA VAL A 169 17.58 -7.71 -3.58
C VAL A 169 18.51 -8.89 -3.36
N ASN A 170 18.57 -9.78 -4.34
CA ASN A 170 19.41 -10.97 -4.26
C ASN A 170 20.87 -10.70 -4.67
N SER A 171 21.72 -11.71 -4.56
CA SER A 171 23.14 -11.62 -4.95
C SER A 171 23.36 -11.29 -6.45
N ASN A 172 22.36 -11.57 -7.32
CA ASN A 172 22.35 -11.22 -8.74
C ASN A 172 21.84 -9.79 -9.01
N LYS A 173 21.49 -9.02 -7.98
CA LYS A 173 20.90 -7.67 -8.04
C LYS A 173 19.50 -7.64 -8.66
N GLU A 174 18.79 -8.75 -8.65
CA GLU A 174 17.38 -8.81 -9.02
C GLU A 174 16.56 -8.37 -7.82
N ALA A 175 15.51 -7.58 -8.08
CA ALA A 175 14.65 -7.01 -7.05
C ALA A 175 13.24 -7.59 -7.10
N THR A 176 12.71 -7.92 -5.93
CA THR A 176 11.32 -8.30 -5.70
C THR A 176 10.70 -7.39 -4.67
N HIS A 177 9.53 -6.83 -4.99
CA HIS A 177 8.84 -5.83 -4.17
C HIS A 177 7.59 -6.42 -3.50
N PHE A 178 7.28 -6.00 -2.28
CA PHE A 178 6.07 -6.40 -1.58
C PHE A 178 5.73 -5.39 -0.49
N ASN A 179 4.44 -5.24 -0.16
CA ASN A 179 4.00 -4.54 1.04
C ASN A 179 4.53 -5.30 2.26
N ILE A 180 5.34 -4.65 3.09
CA ILE A 180 5.89 -5.26 4.30
C ILE A 180 5.20 -4.76 5.57
N ALA A 181 4.65 -3.56 5.56
CA ALA A 181 3.93 -3.00 6.69
C ALA A 181 3.05 -1.84 6.24
N GLU A 182 1.98 -1.58 6.99
CA GLU A 182 1.00 -0.57 6.65
C GLU A 182 0.32 -0.08 7.92
N LEU A 183 0.08 1.22 7.99
CA LEU A 183 -0.86 1.81 8.92
C LEU A 183 -1.68 2.79 8.12
N SER A 184 -2.88 2.37 7.73
CA SER A 184 -3.79 3.16 6.90
C SER A 184 -5.21 3.06 7.42
N GLY A 185 -6.02 4.04 7.04
CA GLY A 185 -7.44 4.02 7.32
C GLY A 185 -8.17 5.08 6.53
N GLY A 186 -9.48 4.95 6.54
CA GLY A 186 -10.38 5.90 5.93
C GLY A 186 -11.80 5.69 6.39
N GLY A 187 -12.66 6.64 6.04
CA GLY A 187 -14.06 6.58 6.39
C GLY A 187 -14.89 7.53 5.56
N ASP A 188 -16.13 7.11 5.36
CA ASP A 188 -17.23 7.91 4.83
C ASP A 188 -18.46 7.53 5.68
N PRO A 189 -18.81 8.34 6.69
CA PRO A 189 -19.80 7.95 7.68
C PRO A 189 -21.09 7.39 7.05
N PRO A 190 -21.63 6.28 7.60
CA PRO A 190 -21.18 5.65 8.85
C PRO A 190 -20.05 4.63 8.67
N SER A 191 -19.55 4.38 7.46
CA SER A 191 -18.54 3.33 7.24
C SER A 191 -17.12 3.81 7.54
N MET A 192 -16.31 2.94 8.12
CA MET A 192 -14.86 3.13 8.27
C MET A 192 -14.09 1.84 8.01
N MET A 193 -12.83 2.00 7.60
CA MET A 193 -11.91 0.90 7.42
C MET A 193 -10.54 1.31 7.96
N ASN A 194 -9.88 0.41 8.69
CA ASN A 194 -8.49 0.55 9.11
C ASN A 194 -7.72 -0.71 8.71
N THR A 195 -6.50 -0.51 8.21
CA THR A 195 -5.56 -1.59 7.90
C THR A 195 -4.31 -1.39 8.72
N GLN A 196 -3.94 -2.43 9.46
CA GLN A 196 -2.66 -2.53 10.18
C GLN A 196 -1.91 -3.75 9.69
N THR A 197 -0.82 -3.51 8.97
CA THR A 197 0.11 -4.55 8.54
C THR A 197 1.44 -4.37 9.27
N THR A 198 1.94 -5.43 9.90
CA THR A 198 3.21 -5.46 10.65
C THR A 198 4.07 -6.61 10.18
N ALA A 199 5.38 -6.55 10.40
CA ALA A 199 6.30 -7.62 10.02
C ALA A 199 7.32 -7.97 11.09
N ASN A 200 7.65 -9.25 11.17
CA ASN A 200 8.77 -9.78 11.93
C ASN A 200 9.77 -10.42 10.95
N ILE A 201 11.03 -10.02 11.06
CA ILE A 201 12.12 -10.53 10.22
C ILE A 201 13.08 -11.28 11.14
N GLY A 202 13.11 -12.59 10.97
CA GLY A 202 13.94 -13.51 11.74
C GLY A 202 15.43 -13.35 11.44
N ALA A 203 16.27 -13.82 12.36
CA ALA A 203 17.73 -13.87 12.16
C ALA A 203 18.15 -14.79 11.00
N ASP A 204 17.29 -15.76 10.65
CA ASP A 204 17.41 -16.66 9.50
C ASP A 204 16.90 -16.03 8.19
N GLY A 205 16.44 -14.77 8.22
CA GLY A 205 15.91 -14.06 7.06
C GLY A 205 14.47 -14.41 6.69
N LYS A 206 13.78 -15.27 7.46
CA LYS A 206 12.34 -15.51 7.27
C LYS A 206 11.54 -14.28 7.66
N ILE A 207 10.50 -13.98 6.89
CA ILE A 207 9.64 -12.82 7.12
C ILE A 207 8.23 -13.32 7.39
N GLU A 208 7.66 -12.92 8.52
CA GLU A 208 6.24 -13.09 8.80
C GLU A 208 5.57 -11.72 8.77
N ILE A 209 4.53 -11.58 7.96
CA ILE A 209 3.74 -10.36 7.82
C ILE A 209 2.34 -10.65 8.32
N ILE A 210 1.83 -9.81 9.22
CA ILE A 210 0.48 -9.93 9.77
C ILE A 210 -0.29 -8.67 9.39
N SER A 211 -1.35 -8.84 8.60
CA SER A 211 -2.29 -7.79 8.23
C SER A 211 -3.60 -7.99 8.98
N ILE A 212 -4.10 -6.93 9.60
CA ILE A 212 -5.40 -6.86 10.25
C ILE A 212 -6.18 -5.76 9.55
N VAL A 213 -7.29 -6.13 8.92
CA VAL A 213 -8.24 -5.19 8.32
C VAL A 213 -9.47 -5.18 9.21
N ASN A 214 -9.84 -4.00 9.69
CA ASN A 214 -11.06 -3.78 10.44
C ASN A 214 -11.97 -2.89 9.58
N SER A 215 -13.09 -3.44 9.14
CA SER A 215 -14.18 -2.65 8.57
C SER A 215 -15.30 -2.57 9.60
N ASP A 216 -15.73 -1.36 9.94
CA ASP A 216 -16.81 -1.16 10.91
C ASP A 216 -17.87 -0.21 10.33
N ASP A 217 -19.11 -0.42 10.75
CA ASP A 217 -20.20 0.53 10.59
C ASP A 217 -20.29 1.29 11.92
N MET A 218 -20.04 2.60 11.90
CA MET A 218 -20.11 3.45 13.08
C MET A 218 -21.50 3.44 13.74
N ASP A 219 -22.54 3.06 12.99
CA ASP A 219 -23.91 2.93 13.49
C ASP A 219 -24.25 1.50 13.96
N VAL A 220 -23.52 0.48 13.48
CA VAL A 220 -23.72 -0.93 13.85
C VAL A 220 -22.38 -1.58 14.20
N PRO A 221 -22.08 -1.77 15.50
CA PRO A 221 -20.81 -2.33 15.91
C PRO A 221 -20.61 -3.74 15.35
N GLY A 222 -19.58 -3.89 14.53
CA GLY A 222 -18.81 -5.11 14.38
C GLY A 222 -19.37 -6.16 13.46
N GLU A 223 -18.94 -6.11 12.20
CA GLU A 223 -18.76 -7.28 11.36
C GLU A 223 -17.55 -7.02 10.44
N GLY A 224 -16.45 -7.76 10.63
CA GLY A 224 -15.36 -7.78 9.62
C GLY A 224 -13.97 -7.41 10.10
N ILE A 225 -13.50 -7.99 11.22
CA ILE A 225 -12.05 -8.05 11.48
C ILE A 225 -11.49 -9.25 10.73
N GLU A 226 -10.68 -8.99 9.72
CA GLU A 226 -9.94 -10.02 9.00
C GLU A 226 -8.48 -9.95 9.38
N ARG A 227 -7.91 -11.08 9.78
CA ARG A 227 -6.47 -11.25 9.99
C ARG A 227 -5.90 -12.16 8.93
N THR A 228 -4.91 -11.67 8.19
CA THR A 228 -4.12 -12.48 7.26
C THR A 228 -2.67 -12.54 7.72
N THR A 229 -2.12 -13.75 7.83
CA THR A 229 -0.71 -14.00 8.11
C THR A 229 -0.04 -14.54 6.85
N TYR A 230 1.00 -13.87 6.40
CA TYR A 230 1.84 -14.26 5.28
C TYR A 230 3.21 -14.69 5.80
N LYS A 231 3.74 -15.81 5.29
CA LYS A 231 5.13 -16.20 5.57
C LYS A 231 5.93 -16.23 4.30
N LEU A 232 7.04 -15.52 4.31
CA LEU A 232 7.99 -15.47 3.21
C LEU A 232 9.28 -16.16 3.63
N GLU A 233 9.81 -16.97 2.73
CA GLU A 233 11.11 -17.62 2.90
C GLU A 233 12.01 -17.31 1.71
N ILE A 234 13.30 -17.23 2.00
CA ILE A 234 14.36 -17.09 1.02
C ILE A 234 14.93 -18.49 0.77
N LYS A 235 14.85 -18.96 -0.48
CA LYS A 235 15.45 -20.22 -0.91
C LYS A 235 16.43 -19.94 -2.05
N GLY A 236 17.72 -19.97 -1.74
CA GLY A 236 18.76 -19.46 -2.62
C GLY A 236 18.56 -17.97 -2.89
N ASN A 237 18.51 -17.58 -4.16
CA ASN A 237 18.40 -16.17 -4.57
C ASN A 237 16.95 -15.68 -4.76
N VAL A 238 15.95 -16.42 -4.30
CA VAL A 238 14.53 -16.10 -4.52
C VAL A 238 13.81 -15.97 -3.20
N ILE A 239 13.10 -14.85 -3.01
CA ILE A 239 12.10 -14.71 -1.96
C ILE A 239 10.75 -15.18 -2.47
N SER A 240 10.03 -15.95 -1.67
CA SER A 240 8.74 -16.51 -2.05
C SER A 240 7.77 -16.53 -0.88
N LEU A 241 6.49 -16.31 -1.17
CA LEU A 241 5.39 -16.56 -0.25
C LEU A 241 5.21 -18.08 -0.11
N VAL A 242 5.39 -18.62 1.08
CA VAL A 242 5.32 -20.08 1.35
C VAL A 242 4.07 -20.50 2.11
N ASP A 243 3.40 -19.56 2.79
CA ASP A 243 2.20 -19.81 3.57
C ASP A 243 1.34 -18.55 3.62
N THR A 244 0.02 -18.74 3.61
CA THR A 244 -0.97 -17.68 3.79
C THR A 244 -2.13 -18.23 4.59
N LYS A 245 -2.40 -17.61 5.73
CA LYS A 245 -3.48 -18.01 6.63
C LYS A 245 -4.40 -16.82 6.85
N LYS A 246 -5.66 -16.95 6.44
CA LYS A 246 -6.71 -15.95 6.64
C LYS A 246 -7.66 -16.43 7.75
N GLU A 247 -7.97 -15.54 8.68
CA GLU A 247 -8.85 -15.77 9.83
C GLU A 247 -9.83 -14.60 9.94
N VAL A 248 -11.11 -14.90 10.15
CA VAL A 248 -12.10 -13.89 10.53
C VAL A 248 -12.14 -13.88 12.05
N LEU A 249 -11.77 -12.76 12.66
CA LEU A 249 -11.80 -12.60 14.11
C LEU A 249 -13.19 -12.12 14.51
N SER A 250 -13.80 -12.76 15.51
CA SER A 250 -15.00 -12.21 16.14
C SER A 250 -14.60 -11.11 17.13
N LYS A 251 -15.48 -10.14 17.42
CA LYS A 251 -15.23 -9.13 18.48
C LYS A 251 -15.02 -9.77 19.87
N GLU A 252 -15.39 -11.05 20.08
CA GLU A 252 -15.12 -11.80 21.32
C GLU A 252 -13.65 -12.23 21.46
N ASP A 253 -12.90 -12.28 20.35
CA ASP A 253 -11.49 -12.70 20.30
C ASP A 253 -10.50 -11.53 20.48
N GLU A 254 -10.97 -10.27 20.53
CA GLU A 254 -10.14 -9.15 20.94
C GLU A 254 -9.71 -9.36 22.39
N ALA A 255 -8.41 -9.61 22.59
CA ALA A 255 -7.81 -9.55 23.91
C ALA A 255 -8.20 -8.20 24.51
N LYS A 256 -8.92 -8.22 25.64
CA LYS A 256 -9.21 -7.04 26.45
C LYS A 256 -7.87 -6.38 26.77
N GLN A 257 -7.45 -5.43 25.94
CA GLN A 257 -6.28 -4.62 26.24
C GLN A 257 -6.65 -3.85 27.50
N ASP A 258 -5.91 -4.14 28.57
CA ASP A 258 -6.15 -3.67 29.93
C ASP A 258 -6.52 -2.17 29.94
N GLN A 259 -7.73 -1.89 30.45
CA GLN A 259 -8.16 -0.55 30.87
C GLN A 259 -7.36 -0.08 32.07
#